data_AF-A0A9P0PE63-F1
#
_entry.id   AF-A0A9P0PE63-F1
#
_cell.length_a   1.000
_cell.length_b   1.000
_cell.length_c   1.000
_cell.angle_alpha   90.00
_cell.angle_beta   90.00
_cell.angle_gamma   90.00
#
_symmetry.space_group_name_H-M   'P 1'
#
loop_
_entity.id
_entity.type
_entity.pdbx_description
1 polymer ?
#
loop_
_entity_poly.entity_id
_entity_poly.type
_entity_poly.pdbx_seq_one_letter_code
_entity_poly.pdbx_strand_id
1 'polypeptide(L)'
;MVIDDFLFEPCGYSMNGVTKNGCYMTIHITPEPDFSYVSFETNIPSSSYREIIQKVLDTFNPGKFTVTIFANQVRCTTISLLVRPCRTEDQSKKTDLSGAISYEVCVTK
;
A
#
# COMPACT_ATOMS: atom_id res chain seq x y z
N MET A 1 -15.34 8.14 2.90
CA MET A 1 -14.68 7.32 3.94
C MET A 1 -14.73 8.12 5.23
N VAL A 2 -14.93 7.45 6.37
CA VAL A 2 -14.73 8.07 7.68
C VAL A 2 -13.30 7.79 8.09
N ILE A 3 -12.56 8.83 8.48
CA ILE A 3 -11.16 8.75 8.86
C ILE A 3 -11.05 9.06 10.35
N ASP A 4 -10.27 8.25 11.05
CA ASP A 4 -9.81 8.48 12.41
C ASP A 4 -8.28 8.43 12.39
N ASP A 5 -7.63 9.51 12.78
CA ASP A 5 -6.18 9.66 12.71
C ASP A 5 -5.56 10.22 13.98
N PHE A 6 -4.28 9.93 14.15
CA PHE A 6 -3.53 10.31 15.33
C PHE A 6 -2.09 10.69 14.96
N LEU A 7 -1.69 11.89 15.39
CA LEU A 7 -0.33 12.39 15.28
C LEU A 7 0.38 12.17 16.62
N PHE A 8 1.46 11.40 16.61
CA PHE A 8 2.24 11.10 17.81
C PHE A 8 3.26 12.19 18.11
N GLU A 9 3.55 12.38 19.40
CA GLU A 9 4.67 13.19 19.87
C GLU A 9 5.84 12.28 20.29
N PRO A 10 7.10 12.57 19.91
CA PRO A 10 7.53 13.77 19.17
C PRO A 10 7.29 13.69 17.65
N CYS A 11 7.04 12.51 17.10
CA CYS A 11 6.73 12.30 15.69
C CYS A 11 6.06 10.93 15.48
N GLY A 12 5.51 10.72 14.29
CA GLY A 12 4.79 9.51 13.92
C GLY A 12 3.34 9.80 13.60
N TYR A 13 2.73 9.01 12.73
CA TYR A 13 1.34 9.18 12.33
C TYR A 13 0.67 7.83 12.14
N SER A 14 -0.60 7.72 12.51
CA SER A 14 -1.43 6.57 12.16
C SER A 14 -2.83 7.01 11.79
N MET A 15 -3.44 6.33 10.84
CA MET A 15 -4.84 6.57 10.50
C MET A 15 -5.55 5.28 10.11
N ASN A 16 -6.83 5.22 10.43
CA ASN A 16 -7.76 4.20 9.98
C ASN A 16 -8.87 4.89 9.18
N GLY A 17 -9.13 4.38 7.98
CA GLY A 17 -10.20 4.84 7.11
C GLY A 17 -11.19 3.71 6.88
N VAL A 18 -12.47 3.91 7.18
CA VAL A 18 -13.53 2.91 6.94
C VAL A 18 -14.59 3.47 6.00
N THR A 19 -14.97 2.68 5.00
CA THR A 19 -16.04 3.00 4.05
C THR A 19 -17.40 2.50 4.54
N LYS A 20 -18.49 3.01 3.96
CA LYS A 20 -19.86 2.59 4.33
C LYS A 20 -20.13 1.10 4.09
N ASN A 21 -19.42 0.49 3.15
CA ASN A 21 -19.52 -0.94 2.80
C ASN A 21 -18.55 -1.83 3.59
N GLY A 22 -17.90 -1.32 4.64
CA GLY A 22 -17.04 -2.12 5.52
C GLY A 22 -15.64 -2.41 4.97
N CYS A 23 -15.24 -1.76 3.87
CA CYS A 23 -13.84 -1.77 3.44
C CYS A 23 -13.04 -0.79 4.31
N TYR A 24 -11.75 -1.05 4.46
CA TYR A 24 -10.85 -0.22 5.23
C TYR A 24 -9.59 0.14 4.44
N MET A 25 -8.92 1.18 4.90
CA MET A 25 -7.50 1.40 4.68
C MET A 25 -6.85 1.85 5.99
N THR A 26 -5.56 1.58 6.15
CA THR A 26 -4.76 2.09 7.27
C THR A 26 -3.40 2.54 6.77
N ILE A 27 -2.85 3.56 7.42
CA ILE A 27 -1.48 4.04 7.21
C ILE A 27 -0.81 4.15 8.57
N HIS A 28 0.43 3.65 8.68
CA HIS A 28 1.30 3.87 9.83
C HIS A 28 2.64 4.44 9.37
N ILE A 29 3.09 5.53 10.00
CA ILE A 29 4.30 6.28 9.62
C ILE A 29 5.24 6.35 10.82
N THR A 30 6.47 5.88 10.62
CA THR A 30 7.65 6.00 11.49
C THR A 30 8.67 6.87 10.74
N PRO A 31 8.72 8.19 10.99
CA PRO A 31 9.44 9.14 10.13
C PRO A 31 10.93 9.28 10.46
N GLU A 32 11.47 8.55 11.43
CA GLU A 32 12.85 8.63 11.89
C GLU A 32 13.84 8.48 10.72
N PRO A 33 14.85 9.35 10.61
CA PRO A 33 15.69 9.44 9.41
C PRO A 33 16.53 8.18 9.15
N ASP A 34 16.95 7.49 10.21
CA ASP A 34 17.87 6.35 10.13
C ASP A 34 17.16 5.02 9.80
N PHE A 35 15.84 4.96 10.05
CA PHE A 35 15.04 3.74 9.91
C PHE A 35 13.59 4.06 9.54
N SER A 36 13.40 5.03 8.64
CA SER A 36 12.07 5.47 8.23
C SER A 36 11.26 4.28 7.71
N TYR A 37 9.96 4.29 7.98
CA TYR A 37 9.04 3.26 7.53
C TYR A 37 7.63 3.85 7.37
N VAL A 38 6.92 3.41 6.33
CA VAL A 38 5.50 3.72 6.11
C VAL A 38 4.82 2.47 5.59
N SER A 39 3.83 1.97 6.31
CA SER A 39 2.90 0.96 5.79
C SER A 39 1.61 1.61 5.32
N PHE A 40 1.04 1.04 4.27
CA PHE A 40 -0.30 1.31 3.78
C PHE A 40 -0.94 -0.04 3.53
N GLU A 41 -2.16 -0.26 4.02
CA GLU A 41 -2.94 -1.48 3.83
C GLU A 41 -4.37 -1.13 3.43
N THR A 42 -5.00 -1.89 2.51
CA THR A 42 -6.43 -1.71 2.20
C THR A 42 -7.06 -2.94 1.57
N ASN A 43 -8.26 -3.30 2.01
CA ASN A 43 -9.09 -4.34 1.37
C ASN A 43 -10.12 -3.78 0.37
N ILE A 44 -10.01 -2.50 -0.01
CA ILE A 44 -10.95 -1.87 -0.96
C ILE A 44 -10.79 -2.55 -2.32
N PRO A 45 -11.86 -3.15 -2.89
CA PRO A 45 -11.76 -3.84 -4.17
C PRO A 45 -11.46 -2.85 -5.30
N SER A 46 -10.52 -3.22 -6.15
CA SER A 46 -10.19 -2.47 -7.37
C SER A 46 -9.88 -3.44 -8.51
N SER A 47 -10.28 -3.06 -9.73
CA SER A 47 -9.93 -3.79 -10.96
C SER A 47 -8.44 -3.64 -11.32
N SER A 48 -7.80 -2.59 -10.83
CA SER A 48 -6.36 -2.39 -10.88
C SER A 48 -5.90 -1.56 -9.70
N TYR A 49 -4.85 -2.02 -9.02
CA TYR A 49 -4.28 -1.29 -7.89
C TYR A 49 -3.11 -0.40 -8.27
N ARG A 50 -2.76 -0.35 -9.56
CA ARG A 50 -1.67 0.47 -10.07
C ARG A 50 -1.84 1.94 -9.67
N GLU A 51 -3.05 2.49 -9.80
CA GLU A 51 -3.31 3.88 -9.47
C GLU A 51 -3.17 4.16 -7.96
N ILE A 52 -3.59 3.22 -7.11
CA ILE A 52 -3.49 3.36 -5.65
C ILE A 52 -2.02 3.26 -5.25
N ILE A 53 -1.30 2.25 -5.75
CA ILE A 53 0.13 2.06 -5.50
C ILE A 53 0.89 3.32 -5.95
N GLN A 54 0.64 3.82 -7.17
CA GLN A 54 1.32 5.01 -7.66
C GLN A 54 1.06 6.24 -6.77
N LYS A 55 -0.18 6.44 -6.33
CA LYS A 55 -0.50 7.53 -5.38
C LYS A 55 0.26 7.42 -4.07
N VAL A 56 0.38 6.21 -3.51
CA VAL A 56 1.14 5.97 -2.28
C VAL A 56 2.63 6.23 -2.51
N LEU A 57 3.18 5.76 -3.63
CA LEU A 57 4.58 5.99 -4.00
C LEU A 57 4.89 7.46 -4.26
N ASP A 58 4.02 8.20 -4.95
CA ASP A 58 4.18 9.63 -5.21
C ASP A 58 4.08 10.45 -3.92
N THR A 59 3.26 9.99 -2.96
CA THR A 59 3.06 10.67 -1.67
C THR A 59 4.28 10.51 -0.75
N PHE A 60 4.81 9.29 -0.62
CA PHE A 60 5.89 8.98 0.33
C PHE A 60 7.29 8.98 -0.29
N ASN A 61 7.38 8.91 -1.61
CA ASN A 61 8.61 8.89 -2.41
C ASN A 61 9.71 8.00 -1.79
N PRO A 62 9.44 6.68 -1.62
CA PRO A 62 10.35 5.80 -0.90
C PRO A 62 11.59 5.44 -1.72
N GLY A 63 12.73 5.21 -1.04
CA GLY A 63 13.93 4.69 -1.68
C GLY A 63 13.78 3.23 -2.15
N LYS A 64 13.02 2.43 -1.39
CA LYS A 64 12.64 1.04 -1.68
C LYS A 64 11.22 0.80 -1.20
N PHE A 65 10.51 -0.14 -1.83
CA PHE A 65 9.21 -0.59 -1.34
C PHE A 65 8.95 -2.06 -1.73
N THR A 66 7.98 -2.65 -1.06
CA THR A 66 7.43 -3.98 -1.37
C THR A 66 5.92 -3.84 -1.52
N VAL A 67 5.31 -4.71 -2.31
CA VAL A 67 3.85 -4.83 -2.43
C VAL A 67 3.49 -6.30 -2.27
N THR A 68 2.56 -6.58 -1.37
CA THR A 68 1.93 -7.90 -1.22
C THR A 68 0.49 -7.79 -1.71
N ILE A 69 0.00 -8.82 -2.39
CA ILE A 69 -1.37 -8.86 -2.92
C ILE A 69 -1.98 -10.22 -2.59
N PHE A 70 -3.10 -10.20 -1.87
CA PHE A 70 -3.87 -11.40 -1.58
C PHE A 70 -5.13 -11.44 -2.44
N ALA A 71 -5.33 -12.52 -3.18
CA ALA A 71 -6.51 -12.70 -4.02
C ALA A 71 -7.09 -14.10 -3.81
N ASN A 72 -8.38 -14.18 -3.50
CA ASN A 72 -9.09 -15.46 -3.45
C ASN A 72 -9.42 -15.90 -4.88
N GLN A 73 -8.49 -16.67 -5.46
CA GLN A 73 -8.50 -17.44 -6.73
C GLN A 73 -9.50 -17.04 -7.83
N VAL A 74 -9.03 -16.71 -9.03
CA VAL A 74 -8.26 -17.64 -9.88
C VAL A 74 -6.86 -17.09 -10.22
N ARG A 75 -5.82 -17.70 -9.63
CA ARG A 75 -4.36 -17.38 -9.71
C ARG A 75 -3.84 -16.36 -8.69
N CYS A 76 -3.31 -16.90 -7.58
CA CYS A 76 -2.44 -16.16 -6.68
C CYS A 76 -1.11 -15.89 -7.39
N THR A 77 -0.78 -14.62 -7.63
CA THR A 77 0.54 -14.22 -8.12
C THR A 77 1.16 -13.35 -7.05
N THR A 78 2.17 -13.86 -6.34
CA THR A 78 3.03 -13.00 -5.53
C THR A 78 3.87 -12.18 -6.49
N ILE A 79 3.54 -10.90 -6.63
CA ILE A 79 4.34 -9.97 -7.43
C ILE A 79 5.27 -9.22 -6.47
N SER A 80 6.49 -9.71 -6.30
CA SER A 80 7.57 -8.94 -5.70
C SER A 80 8.14 -7.96 -6.73
N LEU A 81 7.50 -6.80 -6.85
CA LEU A 81 8.01 -5.68 -7.66
C LEU A 81 9.14 -4.99 -6.91
N LEU A 82 10.38 -5.40 -7.17
CA LEU A 82 11.55 -4.57 -6.84
C LEU A 82 11.66 -3.47 -7.90
N VAL A 83 10.87 -2.40 -7.78
CA VAL A 83 11.02 -1.26 -8.67
C VAL A 83 12.29 -0.51 -8.26
N ARG A 84 13.37 -0.71 -9.02
CA ARG A 84 14.52 0.21 -9.00
C ARG A 84 14.06 1.54 -9.62
N PRO A 85 14.64 2.71 -9.26
CA PRO A 85 14.15 4.03 -9.69
C PRO A 85 14.19 4.29 -11.21
N CYS A 86 14.52 3.31 -12.04
CA CYS A 86 14.56 3.41 -13.49
C CYS A 86 14.19 2.06 -14.12
N ARG A 87 13.06 2.05 -14.85
CA ARG A 87 12.40 0.95 -15.59
C ARG A 87 11.38 0.12 -14.80
N THR A 88 10.11 0.49 -14.99
CA THR A 88 8.94 -0.37 -14.79
C THR A 88 8.93 -1.47 -15.84
N GLU A 89 9.24 -2.71 -15.44
CA GLU A 89 8.75 -3.89 -16.17
C GLU A 89 7.44 -4.33 -15.50
N ASP A 90 6.34 -3.97 -16.15
CA ASP A 90 4.98 -4.36 -15.78
C ASP A 90 4.68 -5.73 -16.41
N GLN A 91 4.56 -6.76 -15.59
CA GLN A 91 3.96 -8.04 -15.98
C GLN A 91 2.65 -8.26 -15.22
N SER A 92 1.75 -7.28 -15.18
CA SER A 92 0.41 -7.48 -14.64
C SER A 92 -0.55 -8.00 -15.72
N LYS A 93 -0.95 -9.28 -15.62
CA LYS A 93 -2.08 -9.83 -16.37
C LYS A 93 -3.38 -9.31 -15.75
N LYS A 94 -4.20 -8.60 -16.56
CA LYS A 94 -5.59 -8.24 -16.21
C LYS A 94 -6.34 -9.48 -15.77
N THR A 95 -6.61 -9.57 -14.47
CA THR A 95 -7.51 -10.56 -13.88
C THR A 95 -8.41 -9.81 -12.92
N ASP A 96 -9.70 -10.13 -12.95
CA ASP A 96 -10.71 -9.52 -12.10
C ASP A 96 -10.47 -10.02 -10.66
N LEU A 97 -9.98 -9.13 -9.78
CA LEU A 97 -9.52 -9.50 -8.44
C LEU A 97 -10.64 -9.25 -7.43
N SER A 98 -11.58 -10.19 -7.31
CA SER A 98 -12.52 -10.25 -6.17
C SER A 98 -11.83 -10.87 -4.94
N GLY A 99 -10.89 -10.13 -4.34
CA GLY A 99 -10.16 -10.57 -3.15
C GLY A 99 -9.77 -9.40 -2.27
N ALA A 100 -9.79 -9.63 -0.95
CA ALA A 100 -9.24 -8.69 0.02
C ALA A 100 -7.73 -8.65 -0.15
N ILE A 101 -7.22 -7.50 -0.57
CA ILE A 101 -5.79 -7.27 -0.68
C ILE A 101 -5.31 -6.65 0.63
N SER A 102 -4.09 -6.98 1.05
CA SER A 102 -3.38 -6.28 2.11
C SER A 102 -2.07 -5.84 1.50
N TYR A 103 -1.83 -4.53 1.52
CA TYR A 103 -0.58 -3.93 1.09
C TYR A 103 0.32 -3.82 2.32
N GLU A 104 1.60 -4.10 2.15
CA GLU A 104 2.61 -3.70 3.12
C GLU A 104 3.70 -2.96 2.34
N VAL A 105 3.65 -1.64 2.38
CA VAL A 105 4.73 -0.80 1.89
C VAL A 105 5.77 -0.71 3.01
N CYS A 106 7.05 -0.88 2.68
CA CYS A 106 8.17 -0.68 3.61
C CYS A 106 9.04 0.41 3.01
N VAL A 107 8.96 1.63 3.57
CA VAL A 107 9.63 2.84 3.05
C VAL A 107 10.93 3.10 3.80
N THR A 108 11.97 2.30 3.55
CA THR A 108 13.33 2.70 3.97
C THR A 108 13.92 3.61 2.90
N LYS A 109 14.40 4.80 3.31
CA LYS A 109 15.34 5.57 2.48
C LYS A 109 16.61 4.77 2.20
#